data_AF-A0A8B8D715-F1
#
_entry.id   AF-A0A8B8D715-F1
#
_cell.length_a   1.000
_cell.length_b   1.000
_cell.length_c   1.000
_cell.angle_alpha   90.00
_cell.angle_beta   90.00
_cell.angle_gamma   90.00
#
_symmetry.space_group_name_H-M   'P 1'
#
loop_
_entity.id
_entity.type
_entity.pdbx_description
1 polymer ?
#
loop_
_entity_poly.entity_id
_entity_poly.type
_entity_poly.pdbx_seq_one_letter_code
_entity_poly.pdbx_strand_id
1 'polypeptide(L)'
;MATDEEIIFEDHLYKLSGNKGKGFWSKSNPWKQKYFILRRIGDRPVLEYYSKKPKTKNSTPKDKVILWPSYRLEKVTNTRNRAYVFELTTQDKYLCLSADEQRRMDIFVFVLQSQVQLKKQIQDDMIIVQPENSESQRRIGAKGTNCILHIAPWGVTLALQGTRSVLAQWPLKSVRYFEASGHGKFMLEAGRVAPMGDGMYVFQTQKGKDNYIYDLLDQHIVNALSKTQPGRRGTTEEMEDYIVESEKLSALTTVAPLTMRQPELPKILQENWNFPVTMQVC
;
A
#
# COMPACT_ATOMS: atom_id res chain seq x y z
N MET A 1 -19.74 26.62 6.34
CA MET A 1 -19.21 26.16 5.04
C MET A 1 -19.43 24.66 5.00
N ALA A 2 -20.14 24.13 4.00
CA ALA A 2 -20.33 22.69 3.89
C ALA A 2 -18.97 22.02 3.74
N THR A 3 -18.64 21.06 4.61
CA THR A 3 -17.46 20.22 4.45
C THR A 3 -17.58 19.49 3.12
N ASP A 4 -16.61 19.68 2.22
CA ASP A 4 -16.54 18.91 0.97
C ASP A 4 -16.33 17.45 1.36
N GLU A 5 -17.36 16.65 1.11
CA GLU A 5 -17.44 15.24 1.49
C GLU A 5 -17.64 14.38 0.24
N GLU A 6 -16.80 13.37 0.10
CA GLU A 6 -16.82 12.47 -1.06
C GLU A 6 -16.66 11.03 -0.60
N ILE A 7 -17.46 10.11 -1.16
CA ILE A 7 -17.21 8.67 -1.04
C ILE A 7 -16.17 8.30 -2.08
N ILE A 8 -14.98 7.88 -1.64
CA ILE A 8 -13.93 7.40 -2.52
C ILE A 8 -14.22 5.94 -2.91
N PHE A 9 -14.56 5.11 -1.92
CA PHE A 9 -14.79 3.68 -2.14
C PHE A 9 -15.67 3.08 -1.04
N GLU A 10 -16.47 2.08 -1.39
CA GLU A 10 -17.29 1.34 -0.42
C GLU A 10 -17.46 -0.13 -0.82
N ASP A 11 -17.25 -1.05 0.11
CA ASP A 11 -17.50 -2.49 -0.10
C ASP A 11 -17.62 -3.25 1.23
N HIS A 12 -18.00 -4.52 1.16
CA HIS A 12 -18.00 -5.44 2.28
C HIS A 12 -16.61 -6.03 2.52
N LEU A 13 -16.17 -6.00 3.76
CA LEU A 13 -15.00 -6.76 4.24
C LEU A 13 -15.35 -7.47 5.54
N TYR A 14 -14.56 -8.47 5.91
CA TYR A 14 -14.63 -9.08 7.22
C TYR A 14 -13.61 -8.42 8.14
N LYS A 15 -14.08 -7.96 9.29
CA LYS A 15 -13.23 -7.44 10.36
C LYS A 15 -13.03 -8.52 11.41
N LEU A 16 -11.79 -8.77 11.80
CA LEU A 16 -11.50 -9.61 12.96
C LEU A 16 -11.92 -8.86 14.24
N SER A 17 -12.65 -9.53 15.14
CA SER A 17 -12.97 -8.96 16.45
C SER A 17 -11.76 -9.02 17.38
N GLY A 18 -11.59 -8.02 18.26
CA GLY A 18 -10.46 -7.89 19.19
C GLY A 18 -9.46 -6.79 18.79
N ASN A 19 -8.83 -6.17 19.79
CA ASN A 19 -7.77 -5.18 19.64
C ASN A 19 -6.41 -5.83 19.95
N LYS A 20 -5.33 -5.40 19.29
CA LYS A 20 -3.95 -5.71 19.74
C LYS A 20 -3.83 -5.23 21.20
N GLY A 21 -3.53 -6.15 22.13
CA GLY A 21 -3.31 -5.84 23.56
C GLY A 21 -4.22 -6.51 24.58
N LYS A 22 -5.36 -7.10 24.18
CA LYS A 22 -6.09 -8.06 25.05
C LYS A 22 -5.82 -9.46 24.54
N GLY A 23 -5.18 -10.28 25.37
CA GLY A 23 -4.60 -11.58 25.05
C GLY A 23 -5.20 -12.29 23.83
N PHE A 24 -4.35 -12.55 22.85
CA PHE A 24 -4.64 -13.37 21.65
C PHE A 24 -5.03 -14.83 21.96
N TRP A 25 -5.29 -15.16 23.23
CA TRP A 25 -5.64 -16.48 23.76
C TRP A 25 -7.10 -16.88 23.59
N SER A 26 -7.95 -16.00 23.04
CA SER A 26 -9.29 -16.41 22.63
C SER A 26 -9.30 -16.90 21.17
N LYS A 27 -9.46 -18.23 21.02
CA LYS A 27 -9.80 -18.91 19.75
C LYS A 27 -11.16 -18.46 19.18
N SER A 28 -11.94 -17.62 19.88
CA SER A 28 -13.34 -17.34 19.54
C SER A 28 -13.60 -16.06 18.78
N ASN A 29 -12.65 -15.14 18.61
CA ASN A 29 -12.91 -13.87 17.93
C ASN A 29 -13.27 -14.10 16.45
N PRO A 30 -14.56 -14.03 16.05
CA PRO A 30 -14.96 -14.44 14.72
C PRO A 30 -14.78 -13.28 13.74
N TRP A 31 -14.48 -13.63 12.49
CA TRP A 31 -14.57 -12.71 11.37
C TRP A 31 -16.03 -12.24 11.23
N LYS A 32 -16.26 -10.93 11.32
CA LYS A 32 -17.59 -10.35 11.15
C LYS A 32 -17.62 -9.51 9.90
N GLN A 33 -18.52 -9.82 8.98
CA GLN A 33 -18.77 -8.99 7.81
C GLN A 33 -19.27 -7.61 8.26
N LYS A 34 -18.69 -6.57 7.64
CA LYS A 34 -19.03 -5.16 7.84
C LYS A 34 -19.02 -4.46 6.49
N TYR A 35 -19.75 -3.36 6.42
CA TYR A 35 -19.73 -2.49 5.25
C TYR A 35 -18.78 -1.34 5.52
N PHE A 36 -17.73 -1.21 4.73
CA PHE A 36 -16.72 -0.17 4.86
C PHE A 36 -16.95 0.93 3.83
N ILE A 37 -16.73 2.17 4.25
CA ILE A 37 -16.78 3.35 3.37
C ILE A 37 -15.53 4.17 3.64
N LEU A 38 -14.69 4.32 2.63
CA LEU A 38 -13.61 5.30 2.63
C LEU A 38 -14.18 6.62 2.11
N ARG A 39 -14.16 7.65 2.97
CA ARG A 39 -14.61 9.00 2.63
C ARG A 39 -13.45 9.98 2.70
N ARG A 40 -13.52 11.01 1.87
CA ARG A 40 -12.79 12.26 2.09
C ARG A 40 -13.71 13.21 2.86
N ILE A 41 -13.22 13.77 3.97
CA ILE A 41 -13.87 14.85 4.72
C ILE A 41 -12.88 16.01 4.78
N GLY A 42 -13.10 17.04 3.96
CA GLY A 42 -12.08 18.07 3.70
C GLY A 42 -10.84 17.46 3.03
N ASP A 43 -9.68 17.55 3.67
CA ASP A 43 -8.42 16.93 3.17
C ASP A 43 -8.08 15.61 3.86
N ARG A 44 -8.98 15.09 4.69
CA ARG A 44 -8.71 13.91 5.52
C ARG A 44 -9.44 12.69 4.97
N PRO A 45 -8.73 11.61 4.63
CA PRO A 45 -9.36 10.33 4.36
C PRO A 45 -9.73 9.64 5.67
N VAL A 46 -10.98 9.18 5.75
CA VAL A 46 -11.57 8.54 6.93
C VAL A 46 -12.24 7.23 6.49
N LEU A 47 -11.82 6.12 7.10
CA LEU A 47 -12.43 4.82 6.89
C LEU A 47 -13.50 4.56 7.95
N GLU A 48 -14.75 4.56 7.54
CA GLU A 48 -15.89 4.24 8.39
C GLU A 48 -16.33 2.80 8.17
N TYR A 49 -16.87 2.15 9.21
CA TYR A 49 -17.55 0.86 9.00
C TYR A 49 -18.87 0.74 9.73
N TYR A 50 -19.77 -0.02 9.12
CA TYR A 50 -21.15 -0.22 9.52
C TYR A 50 -21.45 -1.71 9.65
N SER A 51 -22.48 -2.06 10.43
CA SER A 51 -22.93 -3.45 10.49
C SER A 51 -23.50 -3.94 9.16
N LYS A 52 -24.09 -3.06 8.35
CA LYS A 52 -24.68 -3.30 7.03
C LYS A 52 -24.54 -2.02 6.20
N LYS A 53 -24.73 -2.09 4.87
CA LYS A 53 -24.75 -0.91 4.01
C LYS A 53 -25.75 0.14 4.53
N PRO A 54 -25.32 1.39 4.80
CA PRO A 54 -26.22 2.42 5.31
C PRO A 54 -27.26 2.79 4.26
N LYS A 55 -28.52 2.96 4.68
CA LYS A 55 -29.64 3.35 3.80
C LYS A 55 -29.72 4.86 3.56
N THR A 56 -29.19 5.64 4.49
CA THR A 56 -29.22 7.10 4.48
C THR A 56 -27.86 7.65 4.87
N LYS A 57 -27.52 8.85 4.37
CA LYS A 57 -26.26 9.55 4.70
C LYS A 57 -26.10 9.82 6.20
N ASN A 58 -27.20 9.91 6.96
CA ASN A 58 -27.21 10.18 8.40
C ASN A 58 -26.98 8.93 9.28
N SER A 59 -26.73 7.77 8.67
CA SER A 59 -26.45 6.55 9.44
C SER A 59 -25.14 6.72 10.23
N THR A 60 -25.19 6.48 11.53
CA THR A 60 -23.99 6.53 12.39
C THR A 60 -23.13 5.28 12.18
N PRO A 61 -21.82 5.43 11.87
CA PRO A 61 -20.93 4.29 11.75
C PRO A 61 -20.70 3.62 13.10
N LYS A 62 -20.35 2.33 13.06
CA LYS A 62 -19.93 1.58 14.25
C LYS A 62 -18.60 2.08 14.79
N ASP A 63 -17.70 2.50 13.89
CA ASP A 63 -16.49 3.21 14.25
C ASP A 63 -15.93 3.97 13.03
N LYS A 64 -15.02 4.92 13.28
CA LYS A 64 -14.29 5.68 12.25
C LYS A 64 -12.79 5.59 12.47
N VAL A 65 -12.01 5.36 11.42
CA VAL A 65 -10.54 5.39 11.45
C VAL A 65 -10.06 6.58 10.65
N ILE A 66 -9.46 7.56 11.33
CA ILE A 66 -8.84 8.72 10.69
C ILE A 66 -7.46 8.27 10.22
N LEU A 67 -7.17 8.41 8.92
CA LEU A 67 -5.90 7.98 8.33
C LEU A 67 -4.81 9.06 8.42
N TRP A 68 -5.19 10.32 8.68
CA TRP A 68 -4.24 11.40 8.92
C TRP A 68 -3.66 11.35 10.34
N PRO A 69 -2.37 11.69 10.57
CA PRO A 69 -1.38 12.16 9.59
C PRO A 69 -0.63 11.04 8.87
N SER A 70 -0.74 9.80 9.36
CA SER A 70 -0.03 8.64 8.82
C SER A 70 -0.71 7.35 9.25
N TYR A 71 -0.56 6.31 8.42
CA TYR A 71 -1.03 4.95 8.68
C TYR A 71 -0.16 3.97 7.91
N ARG A 72 -0.24 2.69 8.29
CA ARG A 72 0.47 1.58 7.66
C ARG A 72 -0.51 0.53 7.17
N LEU A 73 -0.26 0.01 5.98
CA LEU A 73 -0.97 -1.11 5.37
C LEU A 73 -0.02 -2.26 5.12
N GLU A 74 -0.39 -3.45 5.57
CA GLU A 74 0.41 -4.66 5.39
C GLU A 74 -0.49 -5.82 4.98
N LYS A 75 -0.26 -6.42 3.81
CA LYS A 75 -0.87 -7.71 3.44
C LYS A 75 -0.25 -8.79 4.30
N VAL A 76 -1.09 -9.64 4.87
CA VAL A 76 -0.66 -10.75 5.73
C VAL A 76 -1.32 -12.04 5.26
N THR A 77 -0.60 -13.15 5.35
CA THR A 77 -1.08 -14.44 4.85
C THR A 77 -1.62 -15.31 5.98
N ASN A 78 -2.71 -16.04 5.70
CA ASN A 78 -3.21 -17.14 6.54
C ASN A 78 -3.55 -16.77 7.99
N THR A 79 -4.00 -15.54 8.25
CA THR A 79 -4.48 -15.16 9.59
C THR A 79 -5.84 -15.81 9.86
N ARG A 80 -5.88 -16.74 10.83
CA ARG A 80 -7.11 -17.40 11.30
C ARG A 80 -7.93 -17.99 10.14
N ASN A 81 -7.29 -18.82 9.32
CA ASN A 81 -7.88 -19.58 8.21
C ASN A 81 -8.46 -18.73 7.07
N ARG A 82 -8.05 -17.47 6.93
CA ARG A 82 -8.38 -16.65 5.75
C ARG A 82 -7.09 -16.32 4.98
N ALA A 83 -7.15 -16.50 3.67
CA ALA A 83 -5.99 -16.32 2.78
C ALA A 83 -5.74 -14.85 2.42
N TYR A 84 -6.81 -14.06 2.26
CA TYR A 84 -6.73 -12.68 1.78
C TYR A 84 -6.97 -11.70 2.93
N VAL A 85 -5.89 -11.41 3.66
CA VAL A 85 -5.92 -10.59 4.89
C VAL A 85 -4.96 -9.41 4.75
N PHE A 86 -5.34 -8.28 5.31
CA PHE A 86 -4.45 -7.13 5.46
C PHE A 86 -4.70 -6.42 6.79
N GLU A 87 -3.66 -5.79 7.31
CA GLU A 87 -3.67 -5.01 8.53
C GLU A 87 -3.62 -3.51 8.19
N LEU A 88 -4.46 -2.73 8.85
CA LEU A 88 -4.42 -1.27 8.84
C LEU A 88 -4.08 -0.79 10.25
N THR A 89 -2.94 -0.11 10.37
CA THR A 89 -2.47 0.44 11.64
C THR A 89 -2.38 1.96 11.54
N THR A 90 -2.99 2.65 12.49
CA THR A 90 -2.86 4.09 12.73
C THR A 90 -2.26 4.28 14.13
N GLN A 91 -2.02 5.52 14.57
CA GLN A 91 -1.56 5.79 15.92
C GLN A 91 -2.51 5.25 17.00
N ASP A 92 -3.82 5.34 16.76
CA ASP A 92 -4.84 5.02 17.78
C ASP A 92 -5.58 3.72 17.53
N LYS A 93 -5.55 3.21 16.29
CA LYS A 93 -6.40 2.10 15.84
C LYS A 93 -5.63 1.07 15.05
N TYR A 94 -6.06 -0.16 15.27
CA TYR A 94 -5.61 -1.34 14.55
C TYR A 94 -6.81 -2.10 14.01
N LEU A 95 -6.82 -2.38 12.71
CA LEU A 95 -7.80 -3.26 12.07
C LEU A 95 -7.09 -4.41 11.36
N CYS A 96 -7.59 -5.63 11.58
CA CYS A 96 -7.26 -6.79 10.77
C CYS A 96 -8.48 -7.13 9.91
N LEU A 97 -8.32 -7.01 8.60
CA LEU A 97 -9.39 -7.04 7.61
C LEU A 97 -9.14 -8.15 6.60
N SER A 98 -10.21 -8.71 6.05
CA SER A 98 -10.09 -9.74 5.02
C SER A 98 -11.23 -9.69 4.01
N ALA A 99 -10.96 -10.24 2.82
CA ALA A 99 -11.92 -10.41 1.74
C ALA A 99 -12.10 -11.90 1.41
N ASP A 100 -13.17 -12.25 0.71
CA ASP A 100 -13.39 -13.63 0.22
C ASP A 100 -12.53 -13.95 -1.01
N GLU A 101 -12.10 -12.91 -1.74
CA GLU A 101 -11.32 -13.03 -2.97
C GLU A 101 -10.11 -12.10 -2.96
N GLN A 102 -9.00 -12.55 -3.56
CA GLN A 102 -7.77 -11.77 -3.69
C GLN A 102 -8.03 -10.42 -4.38
N ARG A 103 -8.80 -10.43 -5.47
CA ARG A 103 -9.17 -9.23 -6.23
C ARG A 103 -9.78 -8.15 -5.34
N ARG A 104 -10.72 -8.52 -4.45
CA ARG A 104 -11.38 -7.55 -3.56
C ARG A 104 -10.42 -6.97 -2.52
N MET A 105 -9.54 -7.80 -1.96
CA MET A 105 -8.49 -7.33 -1.06
C MET A 105 -7.55 -6.37 -1.79
N ASP A 106 -7.08 -6.73 -2.98
CA ASP A 106 -6.13 -5.90 -3.76
C ASP A 106 -6.71 -4.54 -4.10
N ILE A 107 -7.99 -4.46 -4.54
CA ILE A 107 -8.67 -3.18 -4.77
C ILE A 107 -8.68 -2.34 -3.50
N PHE A 108 -9.05 -2.93 -2.35
CA PHE A 108 -9.18 -2.19 -1.10
C PHE A 108 -7.82 -1.68 -0.61
N VAL A 109 -6.78 -2.52 -0.69
CA VAL A 109 -5.41 -2.15 -0.34
C VAL A 109 -4.90 -1.05 -1.28
N PHE A 110 -5.12 -1.17 -2.59
CA PHE A 110 -4.75 -0.14 -3.56
C PHE A 110 -5.45 1.20 -3.27
N VAL A 111 -6.76 1.19 -3.05
CA VAL A 111 -7.52 2.42 -2.77
C VAL A 111 -7.03 3.05 -1.48
N LEU A 112 -6.77 2.28 -0.43
CA LEU A 112 -6.21 2.83 0.80
C LEU A 112 -4.77 3.31 0.60
N GLN A 113 -3.90 2.56 -0.08
CA GLN A 113 -2.49 2.95 -0.29
C GLN A 113 -2.36 4.22 -1.13
N SER A 114 -3.24 4.41 -2.12
CA SER A 114 -3.24 5.60 -2.99
C SER A 114 -3.65 6.91 -2.30
N GLN A 115 -4.07 6.86 -1.02
CA GLN A 115 -4.38 8.06 -0.22
C GLN A 115 -3.14 8.74 0.38
N VAL A 116 -1.95 8.17 0.17
CA VAL A 116 -0.67 8.81 0.46
C VAL A 116 0.06 9.14 -0.83
N GLN A 117 0.77 10.27 -0.83
CA GLN A 117 1.62 10.71 -1.93
C GLN A 117 3.08 10.81 -1.50
N LEU A 118 3.99 10.53 -2.42
CA LEU A 118 5.40 10.85 -2.23
C LEU A 118 5.56 12.37 -2.10
N LYS A 119 6.18 12.82 -1.00
CA LYS A 119 6.36 14.24 -0.67
C LYS A 119 6.93 15.04 -1.84
N LYS A 120 6.37 16.23 -2.11
CA LYS A 120 6.73 17.07 -3.27
C LYS A 120 8.16 17.59 -3.25
N GLN A 121 8.77 17.69 -2.07
CA GLN A 121 10.16 18.11 -1.91
C GLN A 121 11.17 17.04 -2.35
N ILE A 122 10.74 15.78 -2.51
CA ILE A 122 11.62 14.70 -3.00
C ILE A 122 11.69 14.83 -4.51
N GLN A 123 12.84 15.26 -5.01
CA GLN A 123 13.10 15.44 -6.45
C GLN A 123 14.24 14.56 -6.97
N ASP A 124 15.12 14.10 -6.07
CA ASP A 124 16.25 13.26 -6.41
C ASP A 124 15.83 11.79 -6.53
N ASP A 125 16.65 11.01 -7.24
CA ASP A 125 16.52 9.54 -7.36
C ASP A 125 15.12 9.03 -7.75
N MET A 126 14.41 9.84 -8.53
CA MET A 126 13.12 9.50 -9.14
C MET A 126 13.33 9.10 -10.60
N ILE A 127 13.04 7.85 -10.92
CA ILE A 127 13.13 7.32 -12.28
C ILE A 127 11.72 7.06 -12.80
N ILE A 128 11.39 7.60 -13.97
CA ILE A 128 10.14 7.27 -14.65
C ILE A 128 10.25 5.85 -15.18
N VAL A 129 9.25 5.03 -14.83
CA VAL A 129 9.18 3.63 -15.23
C VAL A 129 7.79 3.27 -15.74
N GLN A 130 7.74 2.31 -16.64
CA GLN A 130 6.52 1.67 -17.11
C GLN A 130 6.47 0.23 -16.59
N PRO A 131 5.57 -0.11 -15.67
CA PRO A 131 5.36 -1.47 -15.19
C PRO A 131 4.97 -2.42 -16.34
N GLU A 132 5.56 -3.61 -16.40
CA GLU A 132 5.14 -4.64 -17.35
C GLU A 132 3.74 -5.18 -17.03
N ASN A 133 3.10 -5.79 -18.03
CA ASN A 133 1.80 -6.44 -17.85
C ASN A 133 1.97 -7.79 -17.15
N SER A 134 1.97 -7.78 -15.81
CA SER A 134 2.01 -8.97 -14.98
C SER A 134 0.95 -8.94 -13.88
N GLU A 135 0.66 -10.12 -13.30
CA GLU A 135 -0.26 -10.22 -12.17
C GLU A 135 0.24 -9.45 -10.94
N SER A 136 1.55 -9.49 -10.64
CA SER A 136 2.12 -8.72 -9.52
C SER A 136 1.90 -7.21 -9.69
N GLN A 137 2.11 -6.67 -10.90
CA GLN A 137 1.85 -5.25 -11.19
C GLN A 137 0.36 -4.93 -11.15
N ARG A 138 -0.49 -5.83 -11.66
CA ARG A 138 -1.96 -5.68 -11.62
C ARG A 138 -2.49 -5.63 -10.19
N ARG A 139 -1.98 -6.47 -9.28
CA ARG A 139 -2.41 -6.58 -7.87
C ARG A 139 -2.12 -5.33 -7.03
N ILE A 140 -1.23 -4.46 -7.48
CA ILE A 140 -0.93 -3.17 -6.83
C ILE A 140 -1.46 -1.96 -7.63
N GLY A 141 -2.19 -2.18 -8.72
CA GLY A 141 -2.76 -1.12 -9.56
C GLY A 141 -1.75 -0.41 -10.47
N ALA A 142 -0.60 -1.02 -10.74
CA ALA A 142 0.48 -0.41 -11.52
C ALA A 142 0.41 -0.76 -13.02
N LYS A 143 -0.34 -1.80 -13.42
CA LYS A 143 -0.45 -2.19 -14.83
C LYS A 143 -1.11 -1.06 -15.63
N GLY A 144 -0.49 -0.69 -16.75
CA GLY A 144 -1.03 0.29 -17.70
C GLY A 144 -0.79 1.75 -17.33
N THR A 145 -0.09 2.03 -16.23
CA THR A 145 0.19 3.40 -15.76
C THR A 145 1.67 3.71 -15.77
N ASN A 146 2.04 4.93 -16.14
CA ASN A 146 3.40 5.40 -15.90
C ASN A 146 3.58 5.71 -14.42
N CYS A 147 4.70 5.26 -13.87
CA CYS A 147 5.04 5.39 -12.47
C CYS A 147 6.38 6.10 -12.30
N ILE A 148 6.61 6.55 -11.09
CA ILE A 148 7.92 6.95 -10.57
C ILE A 148 8.38 5.83 -9.64
N LEU A 149 9.58 5.33 -9.89
CA LEU A 149 10.33 4.50 -8.96
C LEU A 149 11.33 5.40 -8.24
N HIS A 150 11.13 5.59 -6.94
CA HIS A 150 12.02 6.37 -6.09
C HIS A 150 12.88 5.42 -5.24
N ILE A 151 14.20 5.59 -5.32
CA ILE A 151 15.18 4.79 -4.58
C ILE A 151 15.70 5.61 -3.41
N ALA A 152 15.58 5.09 -2.19
CA ALA A 152 16.00 5.77 -0.97
C ALA A 152 16.88 4.85 -0.10
N PRO A 153 17.63 5.41 0.88
CA PRO A 153 18.47 4.62 1.78
C PRO A 153 17.75 3.57 2.64
N TRP A 154 16.42 3.55 2.62
CA TRP A 154 15.58 2.65 3.42
C TRP A 154 14.72 1.74 2.55
N GLY A 155 14.80 1.87 1.22
CA GLY A 155 14.13 1.00 0.27
C GLY A 155 13.55 1.75 -0.93
N VAL A 156 12.56 1.12 -1.56
CA VAL A 156 12.02 1.53 -2.85
C VAL A 156 10.56 1.95 -2.71
N THR A 157 10.17 3.05 -3.36
CA THR A 157 8.78 3.51 -3.43
C THR A 157 8.32 3.57 -4.88
N LEU A 158 7.20 2.91 -5.20
CA LEU A 158 6.50 3.05 -6.47
C LEU A 158 5.31 4.01 -6.29
N ALA A 159 5.24 5.05 -7.10
CA ALA A 159 4.16 6.03 -7.09
C ALA A 159 3.67 6.33 -8.51
N LEU A 160 2.42 6.77 -8.65
CA LEU A 160 1.88 7.24 -9.93
C LEU A 160 2.63 8.50 -10.39
N GLN A 161 2.97 8.58 -11.68
CA GLN A 161 3.72 9.73 -12.21
C GLN A 161 2.95 11.05 -12.09
N GLY A 162 1.65 11.04 -12.39
CA GLY A 162 0.82 12.26 -12.42
C GLY A 162 0.48 12.81 -11.03
N THR A 163 0.09 11.93 -10.10
CA THR A 163 -0.42 12.34 -8.77
C THR A 163 0.59 12.14 -7.65
N ARG A 164 1.69 11.42 -7.90
CA ARG A 164 2.62 10.92 -6.86
C ARG A 164 1.96 10.01 -5.82
N SER A 165 0.73 9.55 -6.04
CA SER A 165 0.05 8.60 -5.14
C SER A 165 0.83 7.29 -5.10
N VAL A 166 1.13 6.82 -3.90
CA VAL A 166 1.93 5.61 -3.70
C VAL A 166 1.10 4.38 -4.04
N LEU A 167 1.73 3.44 -4.75
CA LEU A 167 1.17 2.13 -5.06
C LEU A 167 1.78 1.02 -4.21
N ALA A 168 3.09 1.11 -3.95
CA ALA A 168 3.83 0.15 -3.15
C ALA A 168 5.07 0.79 -2.54
N GLN A 169 5.49 0.25 -1.39
CA GLN A 169 6.79 0.54 -0.78
C GLN A 169 7.43 -0.78 -0.36
N TRP A 170 8.72 -0.93 -0.65
CA TRP A 170 9.52 -2.10 -0.32
C TRP A 170 10.72 -1.65 0.53
N PRO A 171 10.67 -1.84 1.86
CA PRO A 171 11.86 -1.75 2.71
C PRO A 171 13.00 -2.60 2.16
N LEU A 172 14.26 -2.20 2.35
CA LEU A 172 15.42 -2.95 1.81
C LEU A 172 15.38 -4.42 2.20
N LYS A 173 15.07 -4.73 3.47
CA LYS A 173 14.98 -6.12 3.95
C LYS A 173 13.87 -6.95 3.30
N SER A 174 12.88 -6.31 2.67
CA SER A 174 11.84 -7.00 1.91
C SER A 174 12.24 -7.32 0.47
N VAL A 175 13.30 -6.70 -0.05
CA VAL A 175 13.83 -6.95 -1.39
C VAL A 175 14.73 -8.20 -1.33
N ARG A 176 14.36 -9.25 -2.08
CA ARG A 176 15.10 -10.51 -2.11
C ARG A 176 16.14 -10.56 -3.22
N TYR A 177 15.79 -9.96 -4.35
CA TYR A 177 16.58 -10.00 -5.57
C TYR A 177 16.23 -8.78 -6.43
N PHE A 178 17.21 -8.27 -7.15
CA PHE A 178 17.01 -7.24 -8.16
C PHE A 178 18.08 -7.36 -9.23
N GLU A 179 17.73 -6.99 -10.46
CA GLU A 179 18.65 -7.03 -11.60
C GLU A 179 18.34 -5.90 -12.59
N ALA A 180 19.36 -5.47 -13.32
CA ALA A 180 19.22 -4.59 -14.47
C ALA A 180 19.72 -5.29 -15.73
N SER A 181 19.02 -5.05 -16.83
CA SER A 181 19.38 -5.59 -18.14
C SER A 181 20.52 -4.84 -18.85
N GLY A 182 20.78 -3.58 -18.46
CA GLY A 182 21.56 -2.61 -19.24
C GLY A 182 20.87 -2.09 -20.50
N HIS A 183 19.64 -2.54 -20.76
CA HIS A 183 18.84 -2.25 -21.96
C HIS A 183 17.49 -1.61 -21.64
N GLY A 184 17.35 -0.97 -20.46
CA GLY A 184 16.14 -0.26 -20.07
C GLY A 184 15.11 -1.12 -19.34
N LYS A 185 15.51 -2.28 -18.82
CA LYS A 185 14.65 -3.16 -18.02
C LYS A 185 15.26 -3.40 -16.65
N PHE A 186 14.47 -3.12 -15.61
CA PHE A 186 14.82 -3.34 -14.21
C PHE A 186 13.81 -4.29 -13.57
N MET A 187 14.28 -5.24 -12.77
CA MET A 187 13.45 -6.21 -12.06
C MET A 187 13.74 -6.19 -10.56
N LEU A 188 12.69 -6.34 -9.76
CA LEU A 188 12.74 -6.41 -8.31
C LEU A 188 11.83 -7.54 -7.80
N GLU A 189 12.39 -8.47 -7.02
CA GLU A 189 11.65 -9.50 -6.29
C GLU A 189 11.43 -9.06 -4.84
N ALA A 190 10.16 -8.97 -4.44
CA ALA A 190 9.78 -8.75 -3.06
C ALA A 190 9.47 -10.07 -2.35
N GLY A 191 9.95 -10.22 -1.12
CA GLY A 191 9.67 -11.36 -0.26
C GLY A 191 8.33 -11.27 0.47
N ARG A 192 7.98 -12.33 1.19
CA ARG A 192 6.68 -12.47 1.89
C ARG A 192 6.43 -11.43 2.98
N VAL A 193 7.49 -10.83 3.50
CA VAL A 193 7.42 -9.78 4.53
C VAL A 193 7.13 -8.40 3.93
N ALA A 194 7.14 -8.25 2.60
CA ALA A 194 6.87 -6.98 1.96
C ALA A 194 5.43 -6.51 2.27
N PRO A 195 5.22 -5.20 2.55
CA PRO A 195 3.91 -4.67 2.91
C PRO A 195 2.81 -4.97 1.87
N MET A 196 3.16 -5.02 0.58
CA MET A 196 2.22 -5.28 -0.51
C MET A 196 2.14 -6.75 -0.95
N GLY A 197 2.75 -7.66 -0.17
CA GLY A 197 2.91 -9.07 -0.50
C GLY A 197 4.12 -9.36 -1.39
N ASP A 198 4.45 -10.64 -1.51
CA ASP A 198 5.53 -11.12 -2.37
C ASP A 198 5.17 -11.03 -3.85
N GLY A 199 6.19 -10.92 -4.69
CA GLY A 199 6.01 -10.86 -6.13
C GLY A 199 7.23 -10.40 -6.89
N MET A 200 7.17 -10.60 -8.21
CA MET A 200 8.17 -10.13 -9.15
C MET A 200 7.65 -8.89 -9.87
N TYR A 201 8.35 -7.78 -9.72
CA TYR A 201 7.99 -6.49 -10.30
C TYR A 201 9.01 -6.12 -11.36
N VAL A 202 8.52 -6.00 -12.59
CA VAL A 202 9.35 -5.69 -13.76
C VAL A 202 8.96 -4.33 -14.32
N PHE A 203 9.96 -3.52 -14.62
CA PHE A 203 9.83 -2.13 -15.00
C PHE A 203 10.66 -1.84 -16.26
N GLN A 204 10.03 -1.20 -17.24
CA GLN A 204 10.67 -0.63 -18.40
C GLN A 204 11.04 0.83 -18.12
N THR A 205 12.20 1.27 -18.57
CA THR A 205 12.72 2.63 -18.41
C THR A 205 13.65 2.98 -19.57
N GLN A 206 14.24 4.18 -19.55
CA GLN A 206 15.22 4.57 -20.55
C GLN A 206 16.49 3.70 -20.44
N LYS A 207 17.09 3.35 -21.58
CA LYS A 207 18.34 2.58 -21.61
C LYS A 207 19.41 3.22 -20.71
N GLY A 208 19.98 2.44 -19.80
CA GLY A 208 21.00 2.88 -18.85
C GLY A 208 20.43 3.43 -17.53
N LYS A 209 19.16 3.82 -17.48
CA LYS A 209 18.50 4.19 -16.20
C LYS A 209 18.21 2.97 -15.34
N ASP A 210 18.07 1.80 -15.92
CA ASP A 210 17.98 0.53 -15.19
C ASP A 210 19.27 0.23 -14.41
N ASN A 211 20.45 0.46 -15.01
CA ASN A 211 21.72 0.33 -14.30
C ASN A 211 21.84 1.38 -13.17
N TYR A 212 21.42 2.63 -13.41
CA TYR A 212 21.38 3.64 -12.35
C TYR A 212 20.50 3.23 -11.17
N ILE A 213 19.33 2.63 -11.42
CA ILE A 213 18.48 2.09 -10.35
C ILE A 213 19.20 0.98 -9.59
N TYR A 214 19.84 0.05 -10.32
CA TYR A 214 20.59 -1.06 -9.73
C TYR A 214 21.72 -0.54 -8.82
N ASP A 215 22.55 0.37 -9.32
CA ASP A 215 23.71 0.90 -8.58
C ASP A 215 23.28 1.63 -7.30
N LEU A 216 22.22 2.44 -7.36
CA LEU A 216 21.67 3.11 -6.18
C LEU A 216 21.16 2.12 -5.13
N LEU A 217 20.37 1.13 -5.57
CA LEU A 217 19.79 0.14 -4.67
C LEU A 217 20.88 -0.73 -4.04
N ASP A 218 21.86 -1.18 -4.82
CA ASP A 218 23.01 -1.94 -4.35
C ASP A 218 23.83 -1.15 -3.33
N GLN A 219 24.15 0.12 -3.63
CA GLN A 219 24.85 1.00 -2.71
C GLN A 219 24.10 1.13 -1.37
N HIS A 220 22.78 1.28 -1.38
CA HIS A 220 21.99 1.35 -0.14
C HIS A 220 21.97 0.03 0.63
N ILE A 221 21.88 -1.11 -0.05
CA ILE A 221 21.93 -2.44 0.57
C ILE A 221 23.31 -2.69 1.19
N VAL A 222 24.39 -2.44 0.46
CA VAL A 222 25.77 -2.56 0.97
C VAL A 222 25.99 -1.66 2.18
N ASN A 223 25.51 -0.41 2.14
CA ASN A 223 25.58 0.50 3.27
C ASN A 223 24.78 0.02 4.48
N ALA A 224 23.60 -0.57 4.28
CA ALA A 224 22.81 -1.15 5.37
C ALA A 224 23.48 -2.40 5.97
N LEU A 225 24.05 -3.26 5.12
CA LEU A 225 24.80 -4.44 5.52
C LEU A 225 26.09 -4.09 6.28
N SER A 226 26.79 -3.03 5.89
CA SER A 226 28.01 -2.58 6.58
C SER A 226 27.76 -2.14 8.03
N LYS A 227 26.53 -1.73 8.33
CA LYS A 227 26.10 -1.33 9.68
C LYS A 227 25.62 -2.50 10.53
N THR A 228 25.37 -3.67 9.93
CA THR A 228 24.90 -4.87 10.63
C THR A 228 26.08 -5.78 10.97
N GLN A 229 26.17 -6.25 12.22
CA GLN A 229 27.22 -7.20 12.61
C GLN A 229 26.95 -8.59 12.01
N PRO A 230 27.99 -9.35 11.61
CA PRO A 230 27.83 -10.72 11.11
C PRO A 230 27.12 -11.62 12.13
N GLY A 231 26.15 -12.43 11.68
CA GLY A 231 25.50 -13.48 12.50
C GLY A 231 24.07 -13.18 12.99
N ARG A 232 23.46 -12.06 12.60
CA ARG A 232 22.15 -11.59 13.12
C ARG A 232 20.92 -11.93 12.26
N ARG A 233 21.00 -12.93 11.37
CA ARG A 233 19.84 -13.37 10.57
C ARG A 233 18.80 -14.07 11.45
N GLY A 234 17.55 -13.64 11.38
CA GLY A 234 16.40 -14.16 12.10
C GLY A 234 16.23 -13.63 13.53
N THR A 235 16.99 -12.60 13.94
CA THR A 235 16.95 -12.07 15.31
C THR A 235 15.86 -11.00 15.49
N THR A 236 15.52 -10.68 16.74
CA THR A 236 14.64 -9.55 17.09
C THR A 236 15.13 -8.24 16.51
N GLU A 237 16.45 -8.04 16.47
CA GLU A 237 17.09 -6.85 15.91
C GLU A 237 16.87 -6.75 14.39
N GLU A 238 16.86 -7.88 13.65
CA GLU A 238 16.53 -7.84 12.23
C GLU A 238 15.09 -7.35 11.97
N MET A 239 14.17 -7.73 12.86
CA MET A 239 12.79 -7.26 12.84
C MET A 239 12.68 -5.76 13.19
N GLU A 240 13.48 -5.28 14.16
CA GLU A 240 13.56 -3.87 14.51
C GLU A 240 14.09 -3.02 13.35
N ASP A 241 15.16 -3.46 12.68
CA ASP A 241 15.68 -2.79 11.49
C ASP A 241 14.61 -2.69 10.38
N TYR A 242 13.87 -3.76 10.12
CA TYR A 242 12.78 -3.75 9.14
C TYR A 242 11.69 -2.73 9.51
N ILE A 243 11.33 -2.64 10.79
CA ILE A 243 10.38 -1.65 11.29
C ILE A 243 10.93 -0.24 11.06
N VAL A 244 12.20 0.01 11.38
CA VAL A 244 12.87 1.30 11.17
C VAL A 244 12.91 1.69 9.69
N GLU A 245 13.26 0.76 8.80
CA GLU A 245 13.25 0.98 7.35
C GLU A 245 11.83 1.35 6.86
N SER A 246 10.82 0.60 7.31
CA SER A 246 9.42 0.82 6.97
C SER A 246 8.91 2.18 7.45
N GLU A 247 9.25 2.58 8.67
CA GLU A 247 8.87 3.88 9.24
C GLU A 247 9.53 5.03 8.48
N LYS A 248 10.82 4.91 8.14
CA LYS A 248 11.53 5.95 7.39
C LYS A 248 11.04 6.06 5.94
N LEU A 249 10.71 4.95 5.29
CA LEU A 249 10.02 4.97 3.99
C LEU A 249 8.64 5.63 4.07
N SER A 250 7.85 5.32 5.11
CA SER A 250 6.55 5.96 5.31
C SER A 250 6.70 7.47 5.54
N ALA A 251 7.75 7.90 6.23
CA ALA A 251 8.07 9.31 6.45
C ALA A 251 8.40 10.10 5.17
N LEU A 252 8.70 9.44 4.05
CA LEU A 252 8.84 10.06 2.73
C LEU A 252 7.50 10.43 2.09
N THR A 253 6.39 10.02 2.69
CA THR A 253 5.04 10.23 2.16
C THR A 253 4.24 11.20 3.01
N THR A 254 3.12 11.65 2.47
CA THR A 254 2.14 12.46 3.19
C THR A 254 0.73 12.08 2.76
N VAL A 255 -0.23 12.15 3.68
CA VAL A 255 -1.63 11.89 3.36
C VAL A 255 -2.16 12.98 2.45
N ALA A 256 -2.56 12.59 1.24
CA ALA A 256 -3.10 13.44 0.20
C ALA A 256 -4.08 12.58 -0.63
N PRO A 257 -5.38 12.62 -0.32
CA PRO A 257 -6.36 11.70 -0.88
C PRO A 257 -6.40 11.68 -2.41
N LEU A 258 -6.36 10.48 -2.99
CA LEU A 258 -6.69 10.26 -4.39
C LEU A 258 -8.18 9.94 -4.49
N THR A 259 -8.91 10.77 -5.23
CA THR A 259 -10.38 10.79 -5.26
C THR A 259 -10.95 10.28 -6.59
N MET A 260 -12.26 9.99 -6.64
CA MET A 260 -12.92 9.53 -7.86
C MET A 260 -13.08 10.66 -8.90
N ARG A 261 -12.92 11.92 -8.48
CA ARG A 261 -12.87 13.10 -9.36
C ARG A 261 -11.57 13.16 -10.18
N GLN A 262 -10.50 12.51 -9.73
CA GLN A 262 -9.23 12.45 -10.47
C GLN A 262 -9.26 11.23 -11.40
N PRO A 263 -9.03 11.40 -12.72
CA PRO A 263 -9.24 10.34 -13.72
C PRO A 263 -8.32 9.12 -13.53
N GLU A 264 -7.20 9.25 -12.83
CA GLU A 264 -6.26 8.17 -12.55
C GLU A 264 -6.91 7.04 -11.74
N LEU A 265 -7.63 7.36 -10.66
CA LEU A 265 -8.25 6.35 -9.80
C LEU A 265 -9.27 5.48 -10.54
N PRO A 266 -10.31 6.03 -11.20
CA PRO A 266 -11.30 5.23 -11.90
C PRO A 266 -10.69 4.46 -13.07
N LYS A 267 -9.72 5.05 -13.78
CA LYS A 267 -8.99 4.37 -14.86
C LYS A 267 -8.26 3.13 -14.33
N ILE A 268 -7.49 3.26 -13.26
CA ILE A 268 -6.75 2.13 -12.67
C ILE A 268 -7.70 1.04 -12.20
N LEU A 269 -8.79 1.42 -11.51
CA LEU A 269 -9.83 0.49 -11.05
C LEU A 269 -10.44 -0.33 -12.21
N GLN A 270 -10.72 0.34 -13.32
CA GLN A 270 -11.26 -0.29 -14.53
C GLN A 270 -10.22 -1.18 -15.24
N GLU A 271 -8.99 -0.72 -15.45
CA GLU A 271 -7.97 -1.44 -16.22
C GLU A 271 -7.35 -2.63 -15.47
N ASN A 272 -7.17 -2.51 -14.14
CA ASN A 272 -6.49 -3.53 -13.35
C ASN A 272 -7.45 -4.59 -12.79
N TRP A 273 -8.71 -4.21 -12.56
CA TRP A 273 -9.68 -5.11 -11.96
C TRP A 273 -11.02 -5.15 -12.66
N ASN A 274 -11.28 -4.40 -13.74
CA ASN A 274 -12.63 -4.28 -14.34
C ASN A 274 -13.67 -3.96 -13.25
N PHE A 275 -13.31 -3.04 -12.35
CA PHE A 275 -14.20 -2.60 -11.29
C PHE A 275 -15.11 -1.49 -11.85
N PRO A 276 -16.44 -1.66 -11.81
CA PRO A 276 -17.36 -0.71 -12.42
C PRO A 276 -17.31 0.61 -11.66
N VAL A 277 -16.82 1.65 -12.33
CA VAL A 277 -16.82 3.00 -11.79
C VAL A 277 -18.09 3.69 -12.26
N THR A 278 -19.16 3.60 -11.48
CA THR A 278 -20.27 4.52 -11.64
C THR A 278 -19.79 5.90 -11.21
N MET A 279 -19.50 6.77 -12.18
CA MET A 279 -19.27 8.18 -11.89
C MET A 279 -20.53 8.71 -11.19
N GLN A 280 -20.43 8.98 -9.89
CA GLN A 280 -21.44 9.81 -9.23
C GLN A 280 -21.22 11.21 -9.77
N VAL A 281 -21.97 11.56 -10.81
CA VAL A 281 -22.16 12.95 -11.21
C VAL A 281 -22.79 13.64 -10.00
N CYS A 282 -21.97 14.40 -9.29
CA CYS A 282 -22.46 15.37 -8.30
C CYS A 282 -23.03 16.56 -9.06
#